data_AF-A0A1Q8M0M9-F1
#
_entry.id   AF-A0A1Q8M0M9-F1
#
_cell.length_a   1.000
_cell.length_b   1.000
_cell.length_c   1.000
_cell.angle_alpha   90.00
_cell.angle_beta   90.00
_cell.angle_gamma   90.00
#
_symmetry.space_group_name_H-M   'P 1'
#
loop_
_entity.id
_entity.type
_entity.pdbx_description
1 polymer ?
#
loop_
_entity_poly.entity_id
_entity_poly.type
_entity_poly.pdbx_seq_one_letter_code
_entity_poly.pdbx_strand_id
1 'polypeptide(L)'
;MGPKGAGPITPEQFAEWVGRSGITLVPRSWHPVSERLMVVEEDATWPGSEEVTRVATVFRVSDGKVTAALRLPDLEGALALACNDREMAATE
;
A
#
# COMPACT_ATOMS: atom_id res chain seq x y z
N MET A 1 -9.22 -3.52 -9.49
CA MET A 1 -9.42 -2.04 -9.56
C MET A 1 -9.68 -1.52 -8.17
N GLY A 2 -8.93 -0.48 -7.74
CA GLY A 2 -9.07 0.18 -6.43
C GLY A 2 -10.42 0.87 -6.19
N PRO A 3 -10.68 1.40 -4.99
CA PRO A 3 -11.73 2.39 -4.80
C PRO A 3 -11.48 3.52 -5.79
N LYS A 4 -12.47 3.85 -6.63
CA LYS A 4 -12.33 4.93 -7.61
C LYS A 4 -12.87 6.23 -7.02
N GLY A 5 -12.02 7.26 -6.97
CA GLY A 5 -12.39 8.62 -6.52
C GLY A 5 -11.34 9.22 -5.58
N ALA A 6 -11.25 10.55 -5.54
CA ALA A 6 -10.38 11.29 -4.61
C ALA A 6 -11.04 11.58 -3.25
N GLY A 7 -12.24 11.04 -3.01
CA GLY A 7 -12.99 11.23 -1.77
C GLY A 7 -12.57 10.24 -0.69
N PRO A 8 -12.64 10.63 0.60
CA PRO A 8 -12.38 9.71 1.69
C PRO A 8 -13.40 8.56 1.68
N ILE A 9 -12.93 7.35 1.99
CA ILE A 9 -13.77 6.17 2.22
C ILE A 9 -13.66 5.79 3.69
N THR A 10 -14.73 5.26 4.27
CA THR A 10 -14.69 4.73 5.64
C THR A 10 -13.87 3.43 5.70
N PRO A 11 -13.39 3.03 6.89
CA PRO A 11 -12.73 1.74 7.08
C PRO A 11 -13.58 0.55 6.59
N GLU A 12 -14.90 0.59 6.78
CA GLU A 12 -15.82 -0.47 6.34
C GLU A 12 -15.90 -0.53 4.81
N GLN A 13 -15.96 0.62 4.14
CA GLN A 13 -15.94 0.68 2.68
C GLN A 13 -14.61 0.18 2.11
N PHE A 14 -13.50 0.49 2.78
CA PHE A 14 -12.21 -0.06 2.43
C PHE A 14 -12.16 -1.58 2.61
N ALA A 15 -12.64 -2.10 3.73
CA ALA A 15 -12.69 -3.54 4.00
C ALA A 15 -13.57 -4.30 3.01
N GLU A 16 -14.75 -3.74 2.66
CA GLU A 16 -15.62 -4.29 1.62
C GLU A 16 -14.89 -4.32 0.27
N TRP A 17 -14.20 -3.23 -0.08
CA TRP A 17 -13.41 -3.18 -1.31
C TRP A 17 -12.32 -4.24 -1.31
N VAL A 18 -11.56 -4.41 -0.22
CA VAL A 18 -10.52 -5.46 -0.10
C VAL A 18 -11.14 -6.83 -0.36
N GLY A 19 -12.25 -7.15 0.30
CA GLY A 19 -12.94 -8.45 0.13
C GLY A 19 -13.43 -8.70 -1.29
N ARG A 20 -13.88 -7.66 -2.00
CA ARG A 20 -14.33 -7.75 -3.39
C ARG A 20 -13.20 -7.66 -4.42
N SER A 21 -12.03 -7.17 -4.01
CA SER A 21 -10.95 -6.82 -4.93
C SER A 21 -10.40 -8.04 -5.66
N GLY A 22 -10.45 -9.22 -5.05
CA GLY A 22 -9.86 -10.47 -5.55
C GLY A 22 -8.33 -10.44 -5.65
N ILE A 23 -7.68 -9.42 -5.08
CA ILE A 23 -6.22 -9.27 -5.09
C ILE A 23 -5.66 -10.15 -3.97
N THR A 24 -4.64 -10.95 -4.28
CA THR A 24 -3.83 -11.65 -3.28
C THR A 24 -2.49 -10.96 -3.16
N LEU A 25 -2.08 -10.61 -1.94
CA LEU A 25 -0.78 -10.03 -1.62
C LEU A 25 -0.10 -10.89 -0.56
N VAL A 26 1.08 -11.41 -0.86
CA VAL A 26 1.88 -12.20 0.08
C VAL A 26 3.13 -11.40 0.44
N PRO A 27 3.32 -10.99 1.71
CA PRO A 27 4.47 -10.20 2.10
C PRO A 27 5.77 -11.03 2.00
N ARG A 28 6.85 -10.38 1.57
CA ARG A 28 8.17 -11.01 1.34
C ARG A 28 9.25 -10.42 2.21
N SER A 29 9.31 -9.09 2.26
CA SER A 29 10.30 -8.35 3.03
C SER A 29 9.70 -7.06 3.56
N TRP A 30 10.21 -6.61 4.72
CA TRP A 30 9.77 -5.41 5.41
C TRP A 30 10.96 -4.46 5.57
N HIS A 31 10.74 -3.19 5.24
CA HIS A 31 11.75 -2.14 5.25
C HIS A 31 11.21 -0.98 6.08
N PRO A 32 11.47 -0.94 7.40
CA PRO A 32 11.11 0.22 8.20
C PRO A 32 11.92 1.43 7.72
N VAL A 33 11.23 2.51 7.37
CA VAL A 33 11.85 3.76 6.88
C VAL A 33 11.85 4.81 7.98
N SER A 34 10.78 4.89 8.77
CA SER A 34 10.70 5.71 9.98
C SER A 34 9.65 5.15 10.94
N GLU A 35 9.48 5.79 12.11
CA GLU A 35 8.40 5.46 13.06
C GLU A 35 6.99 5.50 12.43
N ARG A 36 6.82 6.26 11.34
CA ARG A 36 5.53 6.43 10.66
C ARG A 36 5.46 5.73 9.31
N LEU A 37 6.56 5.19 8.79
CA LEU A 37 6.65 4.68 7.43
C LEU A 37 7.28 3.29 7.38
N MET A 38 6.58 2.37 6.71
CA MET A 38 7.03 1.01 6.43
C MET A 38 6.85 0.73 4.94
N VAL A 39 7.87 0.18 4.29
CA VAL A 39 7.73 -0.38 2.95
C VAL A 39 7.69 -1.90 3.05
N VAL A 40 6.68 -2.50 2.43
CA VAL A 40 6.55 -3.97 2.35
C VAL A 40 6.64 -4.37 0.90
N GLU A 41 7.55 -5.28 0.62
CA GLU A 41 7.65 -5.93 -0.68
C GLU A 41 6.70 -7.14 -0.70
N GLU A 42 5.92 -7.29 -1.77
CA GLU A 42 4.81 -8.24 -1.85
C GLU A 42 4.82 -9.01 -3.17
N ASP A 43 4.56 -10.31 -3.12
CA ASP A 43 4.12 -11.07 -4.29
C ASP A 43 2.63 -10.82 -4.50
N ALA A 44 2.27 -10.21 -5.62
CA ALA A 44 0.89 -9.85 -5.96
C ALA A 44 0.31 -10.75 -7.05
N THR A 45 -0.90 -11.25 -6.83
CA THR A 45 -1.72 -11.91 -7.85
C THR A 45 -3.00 -11.12 -8.04
N TRP A 46 -3.25 -10.70 -9.28
CA TRP A 46 -4.40 -9.87 -9.64
C TRP A 46 -5.60 -10.71 -10.09
N PRO A 47 -6.83 -10.22 -9.92
CA PRO A 47 -8.02 -10.93 -10.39
C PRO A 47 -7.95 -11.23 -11.88
N GLY A 48 -8.18 -12.49 -12.25
CA GLY A 48 -8.15 -12.93 -13.64
C GLY A 48 -6.74 -13.14 -14.21
N SER A 49 -5.70 -13.06 -13.39
CA SER A 49 -4.34 -13.45 -13.74
C SER A 49 -3.82 -14.53 -12.78
N GLU A 50 -3.07 -15.49 -13.32
CA GLU A 50 -2.29 -16.46 -12.53
C GLU A 50 -0.84 -16.01 -12.35
N GLU A 51 -0.43 -14.94 -13.04
CA GLU A 51 0.93 -14.41 -12.96
C GLU A 51 1.15 -13.69 -11.63
N VAL A 52 2.25 -14.04 -10.96
CA VAL A 52 2.73 -13.35 -9.78
C VAL A 52 3.60 -12.17 -10.21
N THR A 53 3.22 -10.96 -9.81
CA THR A 53 4.01 -9.75 -10.02
C THR A 53 4.62 -9.29 -8.70
N ARG A 54 5.90 -8.95 -8.71
CA ARG A 54 6.54 -8.32 -7.56
C ARG A 54 6.16 -6.84 -7.51
N VAL A 55 5.72 -6.37 -6.34
CA VAL A 55 5.37 -4.97 -6.07
C VAL A 55 5.89 -4.55 -4.70
N ALA A 56 5.82 -3.26 -4.39
CA ALA A 56 6.04 -2.78 -3.04
C ALA A 56 4.96 -1.78 -2.62
N THR A 57 4.52 -1.86 -1.37
CA THR A 57 3.53 -0.95 -0.80
C THR A 57 4.16 -0.14 0.34
N VAL A 58 4.08 1.18 0.24
CA VAL A 58 4.40 2.12 1.31
C VAL A 58 3.18 2.25 2.20
N PHE A 59 3.34 1.95 3.48
CA PHE A 59 2.33 2.13 4.52
C PHE A 59 2.70 3.29 5.43
N ARG A 60 1.75 4.22 5.60
CA ARG A 60 1.83 5.25 6.64
C ARG A 60 1.09 4.79 7.87
N VAL A 61 1.73 4.86 9.03
CA VAL A 61 1.20 4.40 10.32
C VAL A 61 1.08 5.58 11.28
N SER A 62 -0.07 5.70 11.95
CA SER A 62 -0.28 6.57 13.12
C SER A 62 -1.04 5.80 14.17
N ASP A 63 -0.61 5.90 15.43
CA ASP A 63 -1.29 5.29 16.58
C ASP A 63 -1.55 3.78 16.40
N GLY A 64 -0.57 3.08 15.82
CA GLY A 64 -0.66 1.64 15.55
C GLY A 64 -1.62 1.25 14.42
N LYS A 65 -2.13 2.22 13.65
CA LYS A 65 -3.06 2.02 12.54
C LYS A 65 -2.46 2.47 11.22
N VAL A 66 -2.70 1.69 10.16
CA VAL A 66 -2.42 2.14 8.78
C VAL A 66 -3.40 3.26 8.43
N THR A 67 -2.86 4.41 8.04
CA THR A 67 -3.63 5.60 7.63
C THR A 67 -3.54 5.87 6.14
N ALA A 68 -2.54 5.32 5.45
CA ALA A 68 -2.42 5.34 4.00
C ALA A 68 -1.64 4.11 3.52
N ALA A 69 -1.95 3.66 2.31
CA ALA A 69 -1.23 2.62 1.60
C ALA A 69 -1.09 3.02 0.14
N LEU A 70 0.16 3.10 -0.35
CA LEU A 70 0.46 3.44 -1.73
C LEU A 70 1.33 2.35 -2.33
N ARG A 71 0.85 1.72 -3.40
CA ARG A 71 1.55 0.62 -4.07
C ARG A 71 2.28 1.13 -5.30
N LEU A 72 3.53 0.70 -5.44
CA LEU A 72 4.40 1.00 -6.56
C LEU A 72 4.82 -0.31 -7.27
N PRO A 73 5.23 -0.22 -8.55
CA PRO A 73 5.61 -1.38 -9.34
C PRO A 73 6.84 -2.14 -8.81
N ASP A 74 7.68 -1.48 -8.00
CA ASP A 74 8.93 -2.04 -7.52
C ASP A 74 9.36 -1.46 -6.16
N LEU A 75 10.31 -2.14 -5.52
CA LEU A 75 10.85 -1.78 -4.21
C LEU A 75 11.67 -0.50 -4.23
N GLU A 76 12.43 -0.26 -5.31
CA GLU A 76 13.31 0.91 -5.43
C GLU A 76 12.48 2.21 -5.41
N GLY A 77 11.43 2.28 -6.22
CA GLY A 77 10.51 3.41 -6.27
C GLY A 77 9.79 3.62 -4.95
N ALA A 78 9.38 2.55 -4.26
CA ALA A 78 8.73 2.65 -2.96
C ALA A 78 9.66 3.20 -1.87
N LEU A 79 10.91 2.73 -1.83
CA LEU A 79 11.93 3.24 -0.90
C LEU A 79 12.30 4.69 -1.23
N ALA A 80 12.47 5.02 -2.51
CA ALA A 80 12.75 6.39 -2.93
C ALA A 80 11.62 7.34 -2.50
N LEU A 81 10.36 6.95 -2.68
CA LEU A 81 9.22 7.75 -2.25
C LEU A 81 9.20 7.92 -0.72
N ALA A 82 9.35 6.83 0.03
CA ALA A 82 9.29 6.85 1.50
C ALA A 82 10.48 7.60 2.14
N CYS A 83 11.65 7.61 1.50
CA CYS A 83 12.83 8.34 1.99
C CYS A 83 12.78 9.83 1.66
N ASN A 84 12.11 10.23 0.58
CA ASN A 84 11.99 11.62 0.14
C ASN A 84 10.84 12.37 0.84
N ASP A 85 10.22 11.78 1.86
CA ASP A 85 8.84 12.06 2.24
C ASP A 85 8.63 13.44 2.91
N ARG A 86 8.51 14.46 2.05
CA ARG A 86 7.65 15.64 2.20
C ARG A 86 6.24 15.41 1.61
N GLU A 87 6.01 14.33 0.87
CA GLU A 87 4.86 14.17 -0.03
C GLU A 87 3.65 13.47 0.62
N MET A 88 3.86 12.54 1.55
CA MET A 88 2.82 11.95 2.38
C MET A 88 2.60 12.71 3.70
N ALA A 89 3.24 13.85 3.92
CA ALA A 89 2.94 14.73 5.06
C ALA A 89 1.74 15.66 4.79
N ALA A 90 1.32 15.83 3.53
CA ALA A 90 0.42 16.90 3.10
C ALA A 90 -1.08 16.52 3.08
N THR A 91 -1.53 15.58 3.91
CA THR A 91 -2.98 15.29 4.02
C THR A 91 -3.35 15.14 5.49
N GLU A 92 -3.54 16.29 6.13
CA GLU A 92 -4.26 16.47 7.40
C GLU A 92 -5.73 16.79 7.13
#